data_AF-A0A954HIU3-F1
#
_entry.id   AF-A0A954HIU3-F1
#
_cell.length_a   1.000
_cell.length_b   1.000
_cell.length_c   1.000
_cell.angle_alpha   90.00
_cell.angle_beta   90.00
_cell.angle_gamma   90.00
#
_symmetry.space_group_name_H-M   'P 1'
#
loop_
_entity.id
_entity.type
_entity.pdbx_description
1 polymer ?
#
loop_
_entity_poly.entity_id
_entity_poly.type
_entity_poly.pdbx_seq_one_letter_code
_entity_poly.pdbx_strand_id
1 'polypeptide(L)'
;MRILVLADDESVLPWMDSLRQRGDELAFCWTPSVTLRETLQESWPDVKLIEREAISDCEADDVGVLVGGRGSDVFVEARQLGQCGRPILVVTASAGPTSSLFELMPLWEEGRTQIVPAFDCPLAALSFQENSPFRPDRIEFERTVSPAGPLNLQRVYELFFQDVYALHQLGSQLNADGQSADWEAIQTVWTGQQEKYIAAGSIMLSGGQLPESTWTLKSGPNDGWKLTLWKADQSTQFSSSDVSAEDLDASRFDMVRQFGSPEGSPPVIAAPGWEDVMWSGHLLAAAQNSATRQRRVAIQQESGSERSQFKTQMATFGCGALLWAMFGAIGLLGIASALDPRDREQKAAEVAGFVLTEVDFVGDSAQLTEEGAVHVQQISEDWSSTTAPVIVVDSGQSTAANERRETVAETLTSEYGRDDEQRVLVRQLKGVWFQRLVVLGWCLVFGPLGLVLLAQVLIVASHPGRESST
;
A
#
# COMPACT_ATOMS: atom_id res chain seq x y z
N MET A 1 -35.46 15.99 -3.20
CA MET A 1 -34.70 15.05 -4.03
C MET A 1 -35.42 13.71 -4.01
N ARG A 2 -35.29 12.85 -5.03
CA ARG A 2 -35.80 11.47 -4.93
C ARG A 2 -34.72 10.61 -4.30
N ILE A 3 -35.09 9.75 -3.35
CA ILE A 3 -34.13 8.88 -2.65
C ILE A 3 -34.42 7.43 -3.00
N LEU A 4 -33.36 6.72 -3.40
CA LEU A 4 -33.31 5.27 -3.46
C LEU A 4 -32.65 4.75 -2.18
N VAL A 5 -33.34 3.89 -1.44
CA VAL A 5 -32.81 3.26 -0.22
C VAL A 5 -32.28 1.87 -0.56
N LEU A 6 -30.99 1.65 -0.34
CA LEU A 6 -30.32 0.34 -0.41
C LEU A 6 -29.99 -0.09 1.00
N ALA A 7 -30.75 -1.04 1.55
CA ALA A 7 -30.55 -1.41 2.94
C ALA A 7 -30.87 -2.87 3.28
N ASP A 8 -30.24 -3.43 4.30
CA ASP A 8 -30.55 -4.78 4.80
C ASP A 8 -30.80 -4.86 6.32
N ASP A 9 -30.79 -3.73 7.03
CA ASP A 9 -31.14 -3.65 8.44
C ASP A 9 -31.96 -2.40 8.80
N GLU A 10 -32.58 -2.42 9.99
CA GLU A 10 -33.50 -1.38 10.46
C GLU A 10 -32.82 -0.09 10.95
N SER A 11 -31.50 -0.04 11.03
CA SER A 11 -30.79 1.17 11.46
C SER A 11 -30.87 2.30 10.43
N VAL A 12 -31.34 2.01 9.22
CA VAL A 12 -31.64 3.01 8.19
C VAL A 12 -32.93 3.80 8.47
N LEU A 13 -33.86 3.27 9.27
CA LEU A 13 -35.19 3.86 9.46
C LEU A 13 -35.16 5.29 10.04
N PRO A 14 -34.36 5.61 11.09
CA PRO A 14 -34.26 6.98 11.60
C PRO A 14 -33.73 7.98 10.57
N TRP A 15 -32.90 7.51 9.63
CA TRP A 15 -32.38 8.33 8.53
C TRP A 15 -33.44 8.57 7.46
N MET A 16 -34.28 7.57 7.18
CA MET A 16 -35.46 7.73 6.33
C MET A 16 -36.43 8.77 6.88
N ASP A 17 -36.68 8.74 8.19
CA ASP A 17 -37.49 9.78 8.87
C ASP A 17 -36.88 11.17 8.70
N SER A 18 -35.58 11.31 8.91
CA SER A 18 -34.86 12.58 8.75
C SER A 18 -34.93 13.12 7.32
N LEU A 19 -34.79 12.26 6.30
CA LEU A 19 -34.94 12.62 4.88
C LEU A 19 -36.38 13.02 4.54
N ARG A 20 -37.37 12.29 5.07
CA ARG A 20 -38.79 12.63 4.88
C ARG A 20 -39.12 13.99 5.50
N GLN A 21 -38.62 14.27 6.70
CA GLN A 21 -38.79 15.56 7.37
C GLN A 21 -38.15 16.71 6.58
N ARG A 22 -37.04 16.46 5.86
CA ARG A 22 -36.43 17.44 4.96
C ARG A 22 -37.29 17.73 3.72
N GLY A 23 -38.26 16.86 3.43
CA GLY A 23 -39.14 16.95 2.26
C GLY A 23 -38.63 16.14 1.06
N ASP A 24 -37.73 15.20 1.26
CA ASP A 24 -37.32 14.29 0.19
C ASP A 24 -38.38 13.20 -0.08
N GLU A 25 -38.47 12.81 -1.35
CA GLU A 25 -39.35 11.73 -1.79
C GLU A 25 -38.59 10.40 -1.70
N LEU A 26 -38.91 9.58 -0.70
CA LEU A 26 -38.40 8.21 -0.60
C LEU A 26 -39.14 7.31 -1.61
N ALA A 27 -38.67 7.29 -2.85
CA ALA A 27 -39.43 6.71 -3.96
C ALA A 27 -39.30 5.18 -4.04
N PHE A 28 -38.09 4.67 -3.80
CA PHE A 28 -37.78 3.26 -4.01
C PHE A 28 -36.93 2.71 -2.88
N CYS A 29 -37.14 1.44 -2.53
CA CYS A 29 -36.26 0.71 -1.63
C CYS A 29 -35.97 -0.67 -2.20
N TRP A 30 -34.68 -1.02 -2.22
CA TRP A 30 -34.24 -2.39 -2.40
C TRP A 30 -33.70 -2.91 -1.07
N THR A 31 -34.21 -4.07 -0.64
CA THR A 31 -33.72 -4.76 0.55
C THR A 31 -33.73 -6.28 0.37
N PRO A 32 -32.61 -6.97 0.69
CA PRO A 32 -32.58 -8.42 0.77
C PRO A 32 -33.14 -8.94 2.12
N SER A 33 -33.37 -8.07 3.10
CA SER A 33 -33.83 -8.45 4.44
C SER A 33 -35.35 -8.58 4.51
N VAL A 34 -35.82 -9.75 4.91
CA VAL A 34 -37.26 -10.02 5.07
C VAL A 34 -37.84 -9.16 6.19
N THR A 35 -37.12 -9.01 7.30
CA THR A 35 -37.58 -8.21 8.45
C THR A 35 -37.70 -6.74 8.08
N LEU A 36 -36.67 -6.15 7.46
CA LEU A 36 -36.75 -4.75 7.01
C LEU A 36 -37.89 -4.55 5.99
N ARG A 37 -38.09 -5.52 5.10
CA ARG A 37 -39.18 -5.50 4.11
C ARG A 37 -40.56 -5.46 4.77
N GLU A 38 -40.80 -6.27 5.79
CA GLU A 38 -42.05 -6.28 6.55
C GLU A 38 -42.26 -4.95 7.27
N THR A 39 -41.22 -4.44 7.95
CA THR A 39 -41.26 -3.14 8.64
C THR A 39 -41.54 -1.98 7.68
N LEU A 40 -40.95 -2.00 6.48
CA LEU A 40 -41.21 -1.01 5.43
C LEU A 40 -42.64 -1.09 4.89
N GLN A 41 -43.19 -2.28 4.69
CA GLN A 41 -44.58 -2.42 4.23
C GLN A 41 -45.60 -1.91 5.26
N GLU A 42 -45.30 -2.07 6.55
CA GLU A 42 -46.17 -1.61 7.64
C GLU A 42 -46.04 -0.10 7.89
N SER A 43 -44.81 0.39 8.02
CA SER A 43 -44.54 1.76 8.47
C SER A 43 -44.35 2.76 7.32
N TRP A 44 -44.03 2.28 6.12
CA TRP A 44 -43.65 3.08 4.96
C TRP A 44 -44.36 2.64 3.66
N PRO A 45 -45.71 2.62 3.63
CA PRO A 45 -46.47 2.08 2.49
C PRO A 45 -46.27 2.86 1.19
N ASP A 46 -45.81 4.11 1.27
CA ASP A 46 -45.53 4.96 0.12
C ASP A 46 -44.20 4.59 -0.59
N VAL A 47 -43.31 3.86 0.08
CA VAL A 47 -42.01 3.46 -0.46
C VAL A 47 -42.18 2.21 -1.32
N LYS A 48 -41.89 2.31 -2.62
CA LYS A 48 -42.01 1.17 -3.53
C LYS A 48 -40.83 0.22 -3.36
N LEU A 49 -41.11 -1.00 -2.92
CA LEU A 49 -40.12 -2.08 -2.92
C LEU A 49 -39.81 -2.51 -4.36
N ILE A 50 -38.53 -2.57 -4.71
CA ILE A 50 -38.06 -2.97 -6.03
C ILE A 50 -37.19 -4.24 -5.94
N GLU A 51 -37.17 -5.00 -7.03
CA GLU A 51 -36.24 -6.12 -7.21
C GLU A 51 -34.84 -5.60 -7.58
N ARG A 52 -33.81 -6.44 -7.40
CA ARG A 52 -32.41 -6.05 -7.62
C ARG A 52 -32.18 -5.57 -9.06
N GLU A 53 -32.78 -6.24 -10.03
CA GLU A 53 -32.62 -5.93 -11.45
C GLU A 53 -33.23 -4.57 -11.84
N ALA A 54 -34.14 -4.04 -11.03
CA ALA A 54 -34.78 -2.75 -11.27
C ALA A 54 -33.99 -1.56 -10.67
N ILE A 55 -32.87 -1.82 -9.99
CA ILE A 55 -32.00 -0.76 -9.44
C ILE A 55 -31.41 0.10 -10.56
N SER A 56 -30.97 -0.52 -11.65
CA SER A 56 -30.45 0.20 -12.83
C SER A 56 -31.52 1.05 -13.52
N ASP A 57 -32.79 0.66 -13.44
CA ASP A 57 -33.88 1.43 -14.04
C ASP A 57 -34.18 2.74 -13.27
N CYS A 58 -33.61 2.90 -12.06
CA CYS A 58 -33.72 4.10 -11.25
C CYS A 58 -32.73 5.22 -11.65
N GLU A 59 -32.16 5.13 -12.85
CA GLU A 59 -31.11 6.00 -13.42
C GLU A 59 -31.47 7.49 -13.63
N ALA A 60 -32.59 8.00 -13.11
CA ALA A 60 -32.94 9.42 -13.26
C ALA A 60 -31.93 10.35 -12.56
N ASP A 61 -31.70 11.54 -13.13
CA ASP A 61 -30.61 12.43 -12.69
C ASP A 61 -30.73 13.01 -11.27
N ASP A 62 -31.94 13.02 -10.70
CA ASP A 62 -32.25 13.62 -9.40
C ASP A 62 -32.37 12.60 -8.25
N VAL A 63 -31.72 11.43 -8.38
CA VAL A 63 -31.78 10.35 -7.38
C VAL A 63 -30.54 10.38 -6.48
N GLY A 64 -30.74 10.64 -5.19
CA GLY A 64 -29.75 10.36 -4.15
C GLY A 64 -29.90 8.93 -3.60
N VAL A 65 -28.82 8.36 -3.09
CA VAL A 65 -28.80 6.99 -2.58
C VAL A 65 -28.57 7.00 -1.07
N LEU A 66 -29.46 6.38 -0.30
CA LEU A 66 -29.26 6.08 1.11
C LEU A 66 -28.81 4.63 1.25
N VAL A 67 -27.65 4.40 1.86
CA VAL A 67 -27.04 3.09 1.99
C VAL A 67 -26.97 2.73 3.47
N GLY A 68 -27.59 1.62 3.86
CA GLY A 68 -27.54 1.15 5.24
C GLY A 68 -27.65 -0.36 5.37
N GLY A 69 -26.58 -1.05 5.73
CA GLY A 69 -26.65 -2.49 5.94
C GLY A 69 -25.29 -3.17 6.06
N ARG A 70 -25.31 -4.46 6.37
CA ARG A 70 -24.12 -5.30 6.60
C ARG A 70 -23.70 -6.10 5.38
N GLY A 71 -24.61 -6.35 4.46
CA GLY A 71 -24.44 -7.21 3.30
C GLY A 71 -23.61 -6.55 2.21
N SER A 72 -22.65 -7.31 1.65
CA SER A 72 -21.82 -6.85 0.54
C SER A 72 -22.63 -6.49 -0.70
N ASP A 73 -23.76 -7.15 -0.94
CA ASP A 73 -24.63 -6.83 -2.08
C ASP A 73 -25.11 -5.36 -2.03
N VAL A 74 -25.40 -4.82 -0.84
CA VAL A 74 -25.82 -3.42 -0.66
C VAL A 74 -24.72 -2.45 -1.11
N PHE A 75 -23.47 -2.71 -0.73
CA PHE A 75 -22.33 -1.87 -1.12
C PHE A 75 -21.94 -2.03 -2.59
N VAL A 76 -22.11 -3.22 -3.18
CA VAL A 76 -21.90 -3.43 -4.61
C VAL A 76 -22.86 -2.59 -5.45
N GLU A 77 -24.15 -2.59 -5.10
CA GLU A 77 -25.16 -1.78 -5.81
C GLU A 77 -24.94 -0.27 -5.57
N ALA A 78 -24.65 0.11 -4.32
CA ALA A 78 -24.29 1.50 -3.99
C ALA A 78 -23.10 1.98 -4.81
N ARG A 79 -22.08 1.12 -4.99
CA ARG A 79 -20.90 1.44 -5.78
C ARG A 79 -21.26 1.69 -7.24
N GLN A 80 -22.09 0.84 -7.86
CA GLN A 80 -22.52 1.00 -9.25
C GLN A 80 -23.26 2.33 -9.46
N LEU A 81 -24.16 2.70 -8.54
CA LEU A 81 -24.86 3.98 -8.60
C LEU A 81 -23.91 5.17 -8.38
N GLY A 82 -22.94 5.04 -7.48
CA GLY A 82 -21.90 6.05 -7.27
C GLY A 82 -21.03 6.29 -8.51
N GLN A 83 -20.72 5.24 -9.29
CA GLN A 83 -20.00 5.37 -10.57
C GLN A 83 -20.78 6.19 -11.60
N CYS A 84 -22.11 6.22 -11.47
CA CYS A 84 -23.00 7.04 -12.29
C CYS A 84 -23.13 8.49 -11.78
N GLY A 85 -22.34 8.89 -10.77
CA GLY A 85 -22.32 10.26 -10.21
C GLY A 85 -23.45 10.56 -9.22
N ARG A 86 -24.19 9.54 -8.74
CA ARG A 86 -25.29 9.72 -7.78
C ARG A 86 -24.73 9.97 -6.39
N PRO A 87 -25.16 11.02 -5.65
CA PRO A 87 -24.68 11.26 -4.30
C PRO A 87 -25.14 10.14 -3.36
N ILE A 88 -24.25 9.72 -2.46
CA ILE A 88 -24.47 8.60 -1.55
C ILE A 88 -24.39 9.07 -0.09
N LEU A 89 -25.42 8.77 0.69
CA LEU A 89 -25.44 8.91 2.16
C LEU A 89 -25.27 7.52 2.78
N VAL A 90 -24.18 7.28 3.53
CA VAL A 90 -23.82 5.96 4.05
C VAL A 90 -24.00 5.91 5.56
N VAL A 91 -25.00 5.15 6.05
CA VAL A 91 -25.24 4.94 7.48
C VAL A 91 -24.15 4.02 8.05
N THR A 92 -23.14 4.59 8.68
CA THR A 92 -21.94 3.84 9.06
C THR A 92 -22.18 2.83 10.19
N ALA A 93 -23.18 3.05 11.05
CA ALA A 93 -23.54 2.14 12.14
C ALA A 93 -24.07 0.78 11.65
N SER A 94 -24.59 0.78 10.43
CA SER A 94 -25.19 -0.38 9.75
C SER A 94 -24.16 -1.19 8.96
N ALA A 95 -22.99 -0.61 8.65
CA ALA A 95 -22.10 -1.05 7.56
C ALA A 95 -21.42 -2.42 7.72
N GLY A 96 -21.79 -3.19 8.75
CA GLY A 96 -21.21 -4.49 9.06
C GLY A 96 -19.73 -4.37 9.40
N PRO A 97 -18.88 -5.33 8.96
CA PRO A 97 -17.45 -5.18 9.16
C PRO A 97 -16.95 -3.96 8.39
N THR A 98 -16.13 -3.13 9.04
CA THR A 98 -15.61 -1.86 8.50
C THR A 98 -14.96 -2.01 7.11
N SER A 99 -14.49 -3.22 6.75
CA SER A 99 -14.04 -3.58 5.40
C SER A 99 -15.02 -3.19 4.29
N SER A 100 -16.33 -3.33 4.53
CA SER A 100 -17.37 -3.04 3.52
C SER A 100 -17.44 -1.54 3.20
N LEU A 101 -17.18 -0.67 4.17
CA LEU A 101 -17.10 0.77 3.93
C LEU A 101 -15.96 1.10 2.94
N PHE A 102 -14.81 0.45 3.08
CA PHE A 102 -13.65 0.69 2.20
C PHE A 102 -13.89 0.27 0.73
N GLU A 103 -14.96 -0.48 0.42
CA GLU A 103 -15.35 -0.76 -0.98
C GLU A 103 -15.78 0.51 -1.73
N LEU A 104 -16.21 1.54 -1.01
CA LEU A 104 -16.58 2.85 -1.56
C LEU A 104 -15.39 3.81 -1.67
N MET A 105 -14.21 3.45 -1.14
CA MET A 105 -13.01 4.30 -1.19
C MET A 105 -12.60 4.71 -2.62
N PRO A 106 -12.62 3.83 -3.64
CA PRO A 106 -12.28 4.24 -5.01
C PRO A 106 -13.22 5.31 -5.57
N LEU A 107 -14.49 5.31 -5.18
CA LEU A 107 -15.46 6.31 -5.63
C LEU A 107 -15.17 7.69 -5.04
N TRP A 108 -14.78 7.73 -3.77
CA TRP A 108 -14.40 8.96 -3.10
C TRP A 108 -13.10 9.52 -3.70
N GLU A 109 -12.08 8.69 -3.92
CA GLU A 109 -10.80 9.10 -4.52
C GLU A 109 -10.95 9.64 -5.95
N GLU A 110 -11.89 9.08 -6.73
CA GLU A 110 -12.19 9.56 -8.08
C GLU A 110 -12.91 10.93 -8.10
N GLY A 111 -13.48 11.38 -6.96
CA GLY A 111 -14.17 12.66 -6.84
C GLY A 111 -15.42 12.80 -7.72
N ARG A 112 -15.97 11.69 -8.22
CA ARG A 112 -17.11 11.68 -9.16
C ARG A 112 -18.46 11.78 -8.48
N THR A 113 -18.53 11.44 -7.20
CA THR A 113 -19.76 11.44 -6.41
C THR A 113 -19.49 11.98 -5.02
N GLN A 114 -20.47 12.71 -4.48
CA GLN A 114 -20.49 13.11 -3.08
C GLN A 114 -20.85 11.89 -2.22
N ILE A 115 -19.90 11.41 -1.42
CA ILE A 115 -20.15 10.37 -0.41
C ILE A 115 -20.15 11.03 0.96
N VAL A 116 -21.31 11.02 1.61
CA VAL A 116 -21.52 11.58 2.94
C VAL A 116 -21.69 10.42 3.93
N PRO A 117 -20.72 10.17 4.81
CA PRO A 117 -20.91 9.22 5.90
C PRO A 117 -21.88 9.78 6.95
N ALA A 118 -22.71 8.91 7.49
CA ALA A 118 -23.68 9.20 8.53
C ALA A 118 -23.28 8.40 9.78
N PHE A 119 -22.68 9.08 10.77
CA PHE A 119 -22.32 8.48 12.06
C PHE A 119 -23.50 8.57 13.01
N ASP A 120 -23.98 7.43 13.52
CA ASP A 120 -25.10 7.37 14.47
C ASP A 120 -24.53 7.25 15.89
N CYS A 121 -23.93 8.35 16.35
CA CYS A 121 -23.37 8.45 17.69
C CYS A 121 -24.17 9.47 18.53
N PRO A 122 -24.66 9.11 19.72
CA PRO A 122 -25.43 10.02 20.56
C PRO A 122 -24.62 11.22 21.07
N LEU A 123 -23.29 11.12 21.09
CA LEU A 123 -22.42 12.24 21.45
C LEU A 123 -22.48 13.38 20.43
N ALA A 124 -22.83 13.11 19.17
CA ALA A 124 -22.96 14.13 18.13
C ALA A 124 -24.14 15.09 18.39
N ALA A 125 -25.11 14.70 19.22
CA ALA A 125 -26.22 15.55 19.64
C ALA A 125 -25.88 16.46 20.82
N LEU A 126 -24.74 16.25 21.50
CA LEU A 126 -24.30 17.14 22.56
C LEU A 126 -23.78 18.45 21.95
N SER A 127 -24.57 19.50 22.04
CA SER A 127 -24.12 20.84 21.66
C SER A 127 -23.18 21.40 22.73
N PHE A 128 -21.88 21.36 22.45
CA PHE A 128 -20.91 22.14 23.22
C PHE A 128 -20.89 23.56 22.64
N GLN A 129 -21.12 24.56 23.49
CA GLN A 129 -20.94 25.95 23.05
C GLN A 129 -19.48 26.14 22.65
N GLU A 130 -19.24 26.52 21.39
CA GLU A 130 -17.90 26.74 20.79
C GLU A 130 -16.99 27.67 21.61
N ASN A 131 -17.54 28.43 22.55
CA ASN A 131 -16.83 29.37 23.42
C ASN A 131 -16.74 28.94 24.89
N SER A 132 -16.99 27.67 25.22
CA SER A 132 -16.80 27.20 26.59
C SER A 132 -15.32 27.27 26.98
N PRO A 133 -14.93 27.98 28.06
CA PRO A 133 -13.54 27.99 28.55
C PRO A 133 -13.13 26.66 29.21
N PHE A 134 -14.01 25.67 29.22
CA PHE A 134 -13.75 24.37 29.78
C PHE A 134 -12.96 23.50 28.79
N ARG A 135 -11.67 23.31 29.08
CA ARG A 135 -10.77 22.41 28.36
C ARG A 135 -10.49 21.21 29.24
N PRO A 136 -11.04 20.02 28.94
CA PRO A 136 -10.76 18.85 29.73
C PRO A 136 -9.34 18.34 29.46
N ASP A 137 -8.68 17.85 30.49
CA ASP A 137 -7.42 17.11 30.39
C ASP A 137 -7.72 15.64 30.01
N ARG A 138 -8.89 15.13 30.40
CA ARG A 138 -9.31 13.75 30.18
C ARG A 138 -10.80 13.63 29.84
N ILE A 139 -11.13 12.76 28.90
CA ILE A 139 -12.48 12.39 28.50
C ILE A 139 -12.69 10.90 28.85
N GLU A 140 -13.75 10.58 29.55
CA GLU A 140 -14.17 9.19 29.78
C GLU A 140 -15.55 8.99 29.19
N PHE A 141 -15.67 8.07 28.24
CA PHE A 141 -16.93 7.69 27.65
C PHE A 141 -17.22 6.22 27.95
N GLU A 142 -18.35 5.98 28.60
CA GLU A 142 -18.80 4.66 28.99
C GLU A 142 -20.11 4.34 28.28
N ARG A 143 -20.12 3.25 27.52
CA ARG A 143 -21.30 2.75 26.82
C ARG A 143 -21.80 1.47 27.49
N THR A 144 -23.11 1.40 27.69
CA THR A 144 -23.82 0.23 28.20
C THR A 144 -24.69 -0.34 27.09
N VAL A 145 -24.58 -1.64 26.84
CA VAL A 145 -25.37 -2.33 25.81
C VAL A 145 -26.23 -3.44 26.43
N SER A 146 -27.48 -3.52 25.99
CA SER A 146 -28.47 -4.52 26.34
C SER A 146 -28.54 -5.63 25.29
N PRO A 147 -28.87 -6.89 25.67
CA PRO A 147 -29.08 -7.37 27.04
C PRO A 147 -27.76 -7.59 27.81
N ALA A 148 -27.88 -7.67 29.13
CA ALA A 148 -26.77 -8.04 29.99
C ALA A 148 -26.22 -9.42 29.60
N GLY A 149 -24.92 -9.51 29.32
CA GLY A 149 -24.32 -10.73 28.79
C GLY A 149 -22.93 -10.53 28.18
N PRO A 150 -22.33 -11.61 27.66
CA PRO A 150 -21.08 -11.53 26.93
C PRO A 150 -21.25 -10.70 25.64
N LEU A 151 -20.35 -9.76 25.42
CA LEU A 151 -20.35 -8.85 24.27
C LEU A 151 -19.59 -9.47 23.11
N ASN A 152 -20.21 -9.56 21.94
CA ASN A 152 -19.54 -9.99 20.72
C ASN A 152 -18.49 -8.94 20.31
N LEU A 153 -17.25 -9.38 20.10
CA LEU A 153 -16.10 -8.53 19.80
C LEU A 153 -16.30 -7.70 18.51
N GLN A 154 -16.97 -8.26 17.49
CA GLN A 154 -17.31 -7.51 16.28
C GLN A 154 -18.23 -6.34 16.61
N ARG A 155 -19.25 -6.56 17.45
CA ARG A 155 -20.16 -5.49 17.90
C ARG A 155 -19.42 -4.44 18.72
N VAL A 156 -18.46 -4.84 19.56
CA VAL A 156 -17.60 -3.90 20.31
C VAL A 156 -16.86 -2.96 19.36
N TYR A 157 -16.28 -3.51 18.30
CA TYR A 157 -15.55 -2.73 17.29
C TYR A 157 -16.45 -1.85 16.44
N GLU A 158 -17.64 -2.31 16.05
CA GLU A 158 -18.65 -1.50 15.36
C GLU A 158 -19.06 -0.28 16.20
N LEU A 159 -19.30 -0.48 17.49
CA LEU A 159 -19.66 0.61 18.41
C LEU A 159 -18.49 1.58 18.63
N PHE A 160 -17.28 1.05 18.83
CA PHE A 160 -16.08 1.88 18.95
C PHE A 160 -15.85 2.72 17.70
N PHE A 161 -16.03 2.15 16.51
CA PHE A 161 -15.88 2.88 15.24
C PHE A 161 -16.83 4.08 15.14
N GLN A 162 -18.06 3.96 15.64
CA GLN A 162 -19.01 5.08 15.71
C GLN A 162 -18.61 6.12 16.75
N ASP A 163 -18.26 5.66 17.94
CA ASP A 163 -18.03 6.54 19.08
C ASP A 163 -16.71 7.30 18.99
N VAL A 164 -15.69 6.70 18.36
CA VAL A 164 -14.36 7.31 18.25
C VAL A 164 -14.38 8.56 17.37
N TYR A 165 -15.21 8.58 16.33
CA TYR A 165 -15.45 9.78 15.51
C TYR A 165 -16.00 10.92 16.37
N ALA A 166 -17.07 10.66 17.13
CA ALA A 166 -17.69 11.68 17.95
C ALA A 166 -16.78 12.15 19.11
N LEU A 167 -15.98 11.24 19.68
CA LEU A 167 -14.96 11.59 20.66
C LEU A 167 -13.87 12.49 20.08
N HIS A 168 -13.47 12.28 18.83
CA HIS A 168 -12.50 13.12 18.14
C HIS A 168 -13.06 14.49 17.84
N GLN A 169 -14.27 14.56 17.28
CA GLN A 169 -14.96 15.83 17.07
C GLN A 169 -15.10 16.61 18.37
N LEU A 170 -15.50 15.94 19.45
CA LEU A 170 -15.57 16.55 20.77
C LEU A 170 -14.20 17.05 21.26
N GLY A 171 -13.16 16.22 21.15
CA GLY A 171 -11.79 16.59 21.54
C GLY A 171 -11.26 17.78 20.72
N SER A 172 -11.55 17.80 19.42
CA SER A 172 -11.17 18.85 18.48
C SER A 172 -11.88 20.18 18.80
N GLN A 173 -13.20 20.15 19.02
CA GLN A 173 -13.99 21.32 19.41
C GLN A 173 -13.52 21.92 20.75
N LEU A 174 -13.08 21.09 21.68
CA LEU A 174 -12.57 21.52 22.99
C LEU A 174 -11.10 21.96 22.94
N ASN A 175 -10.39 21.69 21.83
CA ASN A 175 -9.02 22.14 21.61
C ASN A 175 -9.00 23.54 20.97
N ALA A 176 -8.57 24.54 21.72
CA ALA A 176 -8.70 25.93 21.30
C ALA A 176 -7.66 26.40 20.28
N ASP A 177 -6.64 25.59 20.00
CA ASP A 177 -5.50 26.02 19.17
C ASP A 177 -5.83 25.96 17.67
N GLY A 178 -7.01 25.45 17.29
CA GLY A 178 -7.49 25.39 15.90
C GLY A 178 -6.62 24.53 14.98
N GLN A 179 -5.62 23.85 15.53
CA GLN A 179 -4.78 22.90 14.82
C GLN A 179 -5.47 21.54 14.84
N SER A 180 -5.45 20.86 13.69
CA SER A 180 -5.82 19.46 13.61
C SER A 180 -4.93 18.68 14.56
N ALA A 181 -5.52 18.14 15.61
CA ALA A 181 -4.85 17.36 16.63
C ALA A 181 -5.36 15.93 16.55
N ASP A 182 -4.46 14.97 16.71
CA ASP A 182 -4.77 13.55 16.66
C ASP A 182 -4.13 12.82 17.84
N TRP A 183 -4.70 11.68 18.21
CA TRP A 183 -4.09 10.79 19.19
C TRP A 183 -2.90 10.04 18.57
N GLU A 184 -1.82 9.91 19.32
CA GLU A 184 -0.58 9.26 18.85
C GLU A 184 -0.46 7.80 19.28
N ALA A 185 -1.23 7.37 20.29
CA ALA A 185 -1.16 6.02 20.80
C ALA A 185 -2.50 5.50 21.33
N ILE A 186 -2.71 4.21 21.12
CA ILE A 186 -3.89 3.47 21.56
C ILE A 186 -3.50 2.27 22.42
N GLN A 187 -4.28 2.00 23.46
CA GLN A 187 -4.14 0.81 24.28
C GLN A 187 -5.51 0.19 24.53
N THR A 188 -5.62 -1.10 24.23
CA THR A 188 -6.87 -1.85 24.38
C THR A 188 -6.74 -2.90 25.46
N VAL A 189 -7.74 -2.96 26.35
CA VAL A 189 -7.81 -3.91 27.46
C VAL A 189 -9.18 -4.58 27.46
N TRP A 190 -9.17 -5.91 27.30
CA TRP A 190 -10.36 -6.75 27.38
C TRP A 190 -10.40 -7.52 28.69
N THR A 191 -11.58 -7.63 29.28
CA THR A 191 -11.82 -8.42 30.50
C THR A 191 -12.77 -9.57 30.20
N GLY A 192 -12.49 -10.75 30.78
CA GLY A 192 -13.33 -11.94 30.58
C GLY A 192 -13.39 -12.43 29.13
N GLN A 193 -12.30 -12.30 28.37
CA GLN A 193 -12.27 -12.67 26.96
C GLN A 193 -12.39 -14.19 26.76
N GLN A 194 -13.37 -14.62 25.97
CA GLN A 194 -13.61 -15.99 25.52
C GLN A 194 -13.82 -16.00 24.01
N GLU A 195 -12.81 -16.43 23.25
CA GLU A 195 -12.81 -16.45 21.78
C GLU A 195 -13.30 -15.12 21.14
N LYS A 196 -14.59 -15.06 20.81
CA LYS A 196 -15.28 -13.93 20.15
C LYS A 196 -16.06 -13.03 21.10
N TYR A 197 -16.01 -13.30 22.41
CA TYR A 197 -16.80 -12.62 23.42
C TYR A 197 -15.93 -11.99 24.51
N ILE A 198 -16.38 -10.88 25.08
CA ILE A 198 -15.77 -10.22 26.24
C ILE A 198 -16.83 -9.88 27.30
N ALA A 199 -16.45 -9.75 28.56
CA ALA A 199 -17.36 -9.29 29.62
C ALA A 199 -17.46 -7.75 29.63
N ALA A 200 -16.32 -7.09 29.51
CA ALA A 200 -16.21 -5.64 29.36
C ALA A 200 -14.90 -5.29 28.64
N GLY A 201 -14.86 -4.10 28.05
CA GLY A 201 -13.70 -3.63 27.31
C GLY A 201 -13.40 -2.16 27.49
N SER A 202 -12.12 -1.80 27.40
CA SER A 202 -11.67 -0.42 27.48
C SER A 202 -10.61 -0.14 26.42
N ILE A 203 -10.71 1.01 25.76
CA ILE A 203 -9.76 1.52 24.78
C ILE A 203 -9.32 2.90 25.27
N MET A 204 -8.03 3.05 25.53
CA MET A 204 -7.38 4.28 25.95
C MET A 204 -6.68 4.91 24.75
N LEU A 205 -6.97 6.18 24.49
CA LEU A 205 -6.43 7.02 23.43
C LEU A 205 -5.63 8.13 24.09
N SER A 206 -4.39 8.35 23.63
CA SER A 206 -3.43 9.20 24.32
C SER A 206 -2.39 9.80 23.37
N GLY A 207 -1.76 10.89 23.80
CA GLY A 207 -0.78 11.63 23.01
C GLY A 207 -1.40 12.69 22.11
N GLY A 208 -0.55 13.47 21.45
CA GLY A 208 -0.97 14.63 20.65
C GLY A 208 -1.46 15.81 21.49
N GLN A 209 -2.26 16.69 20.90
CA GLN A 209 -2.87 17.84 21.59
C GLN A 209 -4.32 17.57 22.03
N LEU A 210 -4.86 16.39 21.75
CA LEU A 210 -6.21 16.01 22.18
C LEU A 210 -6.20 15.54 23.66
N PRO A 211 -7.30 15.73 24.40
CA PRO A 211 -7.45 15.17 25.73
C PRO A 211 -7.28 13.65 25.75
N GLU A 212 -6.68 13.12 26.83
CA GLU A 212 -6.60 11.68 27.02
C GLU A 212 -8.02 11.10 27.09
N SER A 213 -8.33 10.15 26.23
CA SER A 213 -9.70 9.68 26.05
C SER A 213 -9.81 8.19 26.34
N THR A 214 -10.71 7.82 27.24
CA THR A 214 -10.98 6.41 27.59
C THR A 214 -12.39 6.04 27.15
N TRP A 215 -12.50 5.17 26.16
CA TRP A 215 -13.75 4.55 25.74
C TRP A 215 -13.93 3.22 26.46
N THR A 216 -15.05 3.02 27.14
CA THR A 216 -15.35 1.81 27.91
C THR A 216 -16.69 1.24 27.48
N LEU A 217 -16.76 -0.07 27.30
CA LEU A 217 -17.98 -0.78 26.95
C LEU A 217 -18.29 -1.85 28.01
N LYS A 218 -19.52 -1.84 28.51
CA LYS A 218 -20.05 -2.84 29.43
C LYS A 218 -21.43 -3.32 28.97
N SER A 219 -21.81 -4.52 29.38
CA SER A 219 -23.19 -5.00 29.19
C SER A 219 -24.06 -4.63 30.40
N GLY A 220 -25.34 -4.40 30.16
CA GLY A 220 -26.29 -3.99 31.19
C GLY A 220 -27.74 -4.26 30.81
N PRO A 221 -28.70 -3.99 31.72
CA PRO A 221 -30.12 -4.27 31.45
C PRO A 221 -30.71 -3.34 30.39
N ASN A 222 -30.22 -2.10 30.31
CA ASN A 222 -30.71 -1.09 29.38
C ASN A 222 -29.53 -0.51 28.59
N ASP A 223 -29.78 -0.18 27.32
CA ASP A 223 -28.85 0.62 26.55
C ASP A 223 -28.70 2.00 27.16
N GLY A 224 -27.49 2.53 27.15
CA GLY A 224 -27.21 3.85 27.69
C GLY A 224 -25.75 4.24 27.52
N TRP A 225 -25.46 5.49 27.82
CA TRP A 225 -24.09 5.99 27.78
C TRP A 225 -23.89 7.05 28.86
N LYS A 226 -22.62 7.26 29.22
CA LYS A 226 -22.17 8.28 30.16
C LYS A 226 -20.88 8.89 29.63
N LEU A 227 -20.85 10.21 29.53
CA LEU A 227 -19.66 10.99 29.20
C LEU A 227 -19.22 11.75 30.45
N THR A 228 -17.95 11.64 30.83
CA THR A 228 -17.36 12.40 31.92
C THR A 228 -16.17 13.19 31.39
N LEU A 229 -16.23 14.50 31.52
CA LEU A 229 -15.15 15.41 31.15
C LEU A 229 -14.43 15.85 32.41
N TRP A 230 -13.12 15.66 32.47
CA TRP A 230 -12.28 15.95 33.62
C TRP A 230 -11.34 17.12 33.34
N LYS A 231 -11.24 18.05 34.28
CA LYS A 231 -10.28 19.16 34.26
C LYS A 231 -9.69 19.32 35.66
N ALA A 232 -8.41 19.00 35.84
CA ALA A 232 -7.79 18.83 37.16
C ALA A 232 -8.68 17.96 38.08
N ASP A 233 -9.12 18.49 39.23
CA ASP A 233 -9.94 17.79 40.21
C ASP A 233 -11.47 17.95 39.98
N GLN A 234 -11.89 18.62 38.90
CA GLN A 234 -13.30 18.85 38.58
C GLN A 234 -13.76 17.91 37.47
N SER A 235 -15.00 17.41 37.57
CA SER A 235 -15.63 16.62 36.52
C SER A 235 -17.03 17.13 36.18
N THR A 236 -17.37 17.09 34.90
CA THR A 236 -18.72 17.32 34.37
C THR A 236 -19.22 16.04 33.75
N GLN A 237 -20.44 15.62 34.08
CA GLN A 237 -21.02 14.36 33.62
C GLN A 237 -22.26 14.62 32.77
N PHE A 238 -22.36 13.88 31.67
CA PHE A 238 -23.51 13.80 30.79
C PHE A 238 -23.90 12.33 30.64
N SER A 239 -25.17 12.08 30.39
CA SER A 239 -25.73 10.74 30.29
C SER A 239 -26.80 10.69 29.21
N SER A 240 -27.21 9.47 28.84
CA SER A 240 -28.26 9.28 27.84
C SER A 240 -29.61 9.91 28.19
N SER A 241 -29.90 10.22 29.46
CA SER A 241 -31.11 10.95 29.84
C SER A 241 -31.03 12.46 29.59
N ASP A 242 -29.83 12.99 29.36
CA ASP A 242 -29.61 14.41 29.11
C ASP A 242 -29.77 14.78 27.62
N VAL A 243 -29.88 13.78 26.74
CA VAL A 243 -30.09 13.94 25.30
C VAL A 243 -31.48 13.42 24.95
N SER A 244 -32.33 14.29 24.43
CA SER A 244 -33.68 13.92 24.01
C SER A 244 -33.66 13.23 22.64
N ALA A 245 -34.74 12.53 22.29
CA ALA A 245 -34.91 11.99 20.95
C ALA A 245 -34.90 13.11 19.89
N GLU A 246 -35.44 14.29 20.22
CA GLU A 246 -35.45 15.46 19.34
C GLU A 246 -34.03 15.97 19.05
N ASP A 247 -33.11 15.91 20.02
CA ASP A 247 -31.71 16.31 19.81
C ASP A 247 -30.98 15.35 18.86
N LEU A 248 -31.24 14.04 18.99
CA LEU A 248 -30.68 13.03 18.09
C LEU A 248 -31.22 13.22 16.67
N ASP A 249 -32.52 13.46 16.53
CA ASP A 249 -33.15 13.69 15.24
C ASP A 249 -32.67 15.00 14.60
N ALA A 250 -32.47 16.06 15.39
CA ALA A 250 -31.87 17.30 14.93
C ALA A 250 -30.43 17.08 14.40
N SER A 251 -29.61 16.32 15.11
CA SER A 251 -28.25 15.98 14.66
C SER A 251 -28.23 15.21 13.33
N ARG A 252 -29.14 14.22 13.18
CA ARG A 252 -29.33 13.50 11.90
C ARG A 252 -29.83 14.41 10.80
N PHE A 253 -30.79 15.28 11.11
CA PHE A 253 -31.35 16.24 10.17
C PHE A 253 -30.27 17.20 9.65
N ASP A 254 -29.37 17.66 10.51
CA ASP A 254 -28.25 18.53 10.11
C ASP A 254 -27.29 17.80 9.17
N MET A 255 -26.98 16.53 9.41
CA MET A 255 -26.17 15.70 8.49
C MET A 255 -26.89 15.50 7.16
N VAL A 256 -28.17 15.14 7.20
CA VAL A 256 -29.01 14.99 6.01
C VAL A 256 -29.10 16.29 5.23
N ARG A 257 -29.15 17.47 5.86
CA ARG A 257 -29.20 18.75 5.14
C ARG A 257 -27.99 18.98 4.22
N GLN A 258 -26.83 18.42 4.56
CA GLN A 258 -25.61 18.55 3.76
C GLN A 258 -25.60 17.61 2.55
N PHE A 259 -26.34 16.51 2.63
CA PHE A 259 -26.47 15.54 1.56
C PHE A 259 -27.19 16.12 0.33
N GLY A 260 -26.52 16.23 -0.81
CA GLY A 260 -27.08 16.83 -2.04
C GLY A 260 -27.01 18.36 -2.08
N SER A 261 -26.34 19.00 -1.12
CA SER A 261 -25.94 20.40 -1.27
C SER A 261 -24.83 20.51 -2.33
N PRO A 262 -24.87 21.51 -3.25
CA PRO A 262 -23.85 21.65 -4.28
C PRO A 262 -22.47 21.91 -3.65
N GLU A 263 -21.44 21.29 -4.25
CA GLU A 263 -20.03 21.50 -3.86
C GLU A 263 -19.71 23.00 -3.75
N GLY A 264 -19.20 23.42 -2.59
CA GLY A 264 -18.85 24.82 -2.31
C GLY A 264 -19.89 25.61 -1.52
N SER A 265 -21.02 25.03 -1.16
CA SER A 265 -21.88 25.61 -0.12
C SER A 265 -21.14 25.58 1.21
N PRO A 266 -20.98 26.70 1.92
CA PRO A 266 -20.27 26.71 3.20
C PRO A 266 -21.00 25.76 4.17
N PRO A 267 -20.29 24.78 4.77
CA PRO A 267 -20.91 23.89 5.74
C PRO A 267 -21.38 24.73 6.92
N VAL A 268 -22.65 24.57 7.30
CA VAL A 268 -23.21 25.25 8.49
C VAL A 268 -22.73 24.59 9.78
N ILE A 269 -22.32 23.33 9.69
CA ILE A 269 -21.61 22.51 10.69
C ILE A 269 -20.68 21.61 9.85
N ALA A 270 -19.42 21.38 10.22
CA ALA A 270 -18.55 20.49 9.46
C ALA A 270 -19.13 19.07 9.48
N ALA A 271 -19.84 18.63 8.42
CA ALA A 271 -20.27 17.24 8.33
C ALA A 271 -19.05 16.32 8.31
N PRO A 272 -19.22 15.09 8.81
CA PRO A 272 -18.22 14.06 8.59
C PRO A 272 -17.93 13.91 7.10
N GLY A 273 -16.65 13.99 6.75
CA GLY A 273 -16.13 13.62 5.45
C GLY A 273 -15.75 12.15 5.40
N TRP A 274 -15.50 11.63 4.20
CA TRP A 274 -14.99 10.27 4.05
C TRP A 274 -13.61 10.08 4.71
N GLU A 275 -12.83 11.14 4.85
CA GLU A 275 -11.57 11.16 5.61
C GLU A 275 -11.78 10.73 7.08
N ASP A 276 -12.91 11.11 7.69
CA ASP A 276 -13.25 10.73 9.07
C ASP A 276 -13.54 9.23 9.19
N VAL A 277 -14.12 8.61 8.15
CA VAL A 277 -14.34 7.16 8.05
C VAL A 277 -13.00 6.43 8.00
N MET A 278 -12.10 6.90 7.13
CA MET A 278 -10.75 6.35 6.98
C MET A 278 -9.99 6.44 8.30
N TRP A 279 -10.00 7.63 8.92
CA TRP A 279 -9.35 7.90 10.18
C TRP A 279 -9.89 7.02 11.31
N SER A 280 -11.22 6.89 11.45
CA SER A 280 -11.86 6.02 12.43
C SER A 280 -11.50 4.55 12.19
N GLY A 281 -11.37 4.15 10.92
CA GLY A 281 -10.93 2.82 10.50
C GLY A 281 -9.47 2.54 10.89
N HIS A 282 -8.58 3.51 10.76
CA HIS A 282 -7.19 3.40 11.21
C HIS A 282 -7.10 3.22 12.72
N LEU A 283 -7.87 3.99 13.50
CA LEU A 283 -7.93 3.81 14.95
C LEU A 283 -8.50 2.46 15.35
N LEU A 284 -9.53 1.99 14.65
CA LEU A 284 -10.08 0.67 14.88
C LEU A 284 -9.04 -0.43 14.62
N ALA A 285 -8.32 -0.35 13.50
CA ALA A 285 -7.25 -1.30 13.19
C ALA A 285 -6.11 -1.24 14.24
N ALA A 286 -5.78 -0.05 14.73
CA ALA A 286 -4.79 0.13 15.79
C ALA A 286 -5.30 -0.46 17.13
N ALA A 287 -6.59 -0.33 17.45
CA ALA A 287 -7.23 -0.93 18.63
C ALA A 287 -7.20 -2.46 18.55
N GLN A 288 -7.55 -3.03 17.39
CA GLN A 288 -7.47 -4.48 17.14
C GLN A 288 -6.04 -5.00 17.31
N ASN A 289 -5.05 -4.29 16.74
CA ASN A 289 -3.64 -4.64 16.89
C ASN A 289 -3.16 -4.53 18.35
N SER A 290 -3.63 -3.52 19.09
CA SER A 290 -3.32 -3.35 20.51
C SER A 290 -3.92 -4.49 21.34
N ALA A 291 -5.17 -4.87 21.07
CA ALA A 291 -5.84 -5.99 21.70
C ALA A 291 -5.09 -7.31 21.48
N THR A 292 -4.68 -7.61 20.24
CA THR A 292 -3.93 -8.83 19.92
C THR A 292 -2.55 -8.85 20.59
N ARG A 293 -1.87 -7.70 20.68
CA ARG A 293 -0.52 -7.61 21.24
C ARG A 293 -0.49 -7.34 22.74
N GLN A 294 -1.63 -7.05 23.36
CA GLN A 294 -1.80 -6.69 24.77
C GLN A 294 -0.84 -5.57 25.23
N ARG A 295 -0.58 -4.60 24.35
CA ARG A 295 0.32 -3.47 24.64
C ARG A 295 -0.14 -2.21 23.93
N ARG A 296 0.31 -1.07 24.42
CA ARG A 296 0.15 0.24 23.76
C ARG A 296 0.79 0.19 22.37
N VAL A 297 0.04 0.63 21.36
CA VAL A 297 0.44 0.70 19.95
C VAL A 297 0.43 2.17 19.54
N ALA A 298 1.51 2.62 18.90
CA ALA A 298 1.53 3.93 18.29
C ALA A 298 0.56 3.95 17.09
N ILE A 299 -0.32 4.94 17.05
CA ILE A 299 -1.18 5.24 15.91
C ILE A 299 -0.25 5.85 14.86
N GLN A 300 0.26 5.00 13.98
CA GLN A 300 0.94 5.48 12.79
C GLN A 300 -0.16 5.94 11.84
N GLN A 301 -0.53 7.22 11.92
CA GLN A 301 -1.12 7.88 10.77
C GLN A 301 -0.06 7.78 9.68
N GLU A 302 -0.30 6.93 8.68
CA GLU A 302 0.46 6.97 7.45
C GLU A 302 0.08 8.27 6.73
N SER A 303 0.54 9.41 7.26
CA SER A 303 0.72 10.62 6.47
C SER A 303 1.86 10.32 5.49
N GLY A 304 1.61 9.43 4.52
CA GLY A 304 2.55 8.87 3.54
C GLY A 304 3.99 9.05 3.96
N SER A 305 4.37 8.50 5.12
CA SER A 305 5.66 8.82 5.74
C SER A 305 6.71 8.60 4.67
N GLU A 306 7.48 9.63 4.34
CA GLU A 306 8.46 9.56 3.25
C GLU A 306 9.28 8.27 3.36
N ARG A 307 9.51 7.77 4.58
CA ARG A 307 10.16 6.51 4.89
C ARG A 307 9.46 5.24 4.36
N SER A 308 8.13 5.11 4.41
CA SER A 308 7.43 3.94 3.84
C SER A 308 7.42 4.01 2.31
N GLN A 309 7.25 5.21 1.74
CA GLN A 309 7.41 5.46 0.31
C GLN A 309 8.84 5.17 -0.16
N PHE A 310 9.86 5.60 0.59
CA PHE A 310 11.27 5.31 0.29
C PHE A 310 11.57 3.82 0.36
N LYS A 311 10.99 3.06 1.29
CA LYS A 311 11.18 1.60 1.35
C LYS A 311 10.59 0.91 0.12
N THR A 312 9.36 1.27 -0.25
CA THR A 312 8.70 0.69 -1.43
C THR A 312 9.44 1.10 -2.70
N GLN A 313 9.81 2.37 -2.85
CA GLN A 313 10.60 2.86 -3.98
C GLN A 313 11.97 2.17 -4.07
N MET A 314 12.71 2.02 -2.97
CA MET A 314 13.99 1.30 -2.95
C MET A 314 13.82 -0.17 -3.34
N ALA A 315 12.76 -0.84 -2.88
CA ALA A 315 12.47 -2.20 -3.29
C ALA A 315 12.15 -2.30 -4.79
N THR A 316 11.32 -1.39 -5.32
CA THR A 316 10.99 -1.32 -6.75
C THR A 316 12.22 -1.05 -7.61
N PHE A 317 13.11 -0.11 -7.21
CA PHE A 317 14.36 0.14 -7.92
C PHE A 317 15.31 -1.06 -7.87
N GLY A 318 15.41 -1.74 -6.73
CA GLY A 318 16.22 -2.95 -6.58
C GLY A 318 15.73 -4.09 -7.49
N CYS A 319 14.43 -4.37 -7.47
CA CYS A 319 13.82 -5.37 -8.36
C CYS A 319 13.97 -4.98 -9.84
N GLY A 320 13.79 -3.70 -10.18
CA GLY A 320 13.97 -3.19 -11.53
C GLY A 320 15.41 -3.34 -12.04
N ALA A 321 16.41 -3.04 -11.21
CA ALA A 321 17.82 -3.20 -11.56
C ALA A 321 18.20 -4.68 -11.79
N LEU A 322 17.64 -5.61 -10.99
CA LEU A 322 17.85 -7.04 -11.19
C LEU A 322 17.21 -7.54 -12.51
N LEU A 323 15.99 -7.12 -12.80
CA LEU A 323 15.34 -7.45 -14.07
C LEU A 323 16.11 -6.88 -15.27
N TRP A 324 16.57 -5.62 -15.18
CA TRP A 324 17.42 -5.01 -16.19
C TRP A 324 18.71 -5.79 -16.42
N ALA A 325 19.41 -6.18 -15.35
CA ALA A 325 20.65 -6.95 -15.46
C ALA A 325 20.40 -8.31 -16.10
N MET A 326 19.32 -9.00 -15.73
CA MET A 326 18.96 -10.31 -16.28
C MET A 326 18.62 -10.22 -17.78
N PHE A 327 17.67 -9.36 -18.15
CA PHE A 327 17.25 -9.22 -19.56
C PHE A 327 18.34 -8.58 -20.42
N GLY A 328 19.09 -7.63 -19.86
CA GLY A 328 20.24 -7.00 -20.51
C GLY A 328 21.36 -8.00 -20.79
N ALA A 329 21.68 -8.89 -19.85
CA ALA A 329 22.68 -9.94 -20.06
C ALA A 329 22.24 -10.93 -21.14
N ILE A 330 20.97 -11.38 -21.12
CA ILE A 330 20.41 -12.27 -22.15
C ILE A 330 20.46 -11.60 -23.53
N GLY A 331 20.04 -10.33 -23.62
CA GLY A 331 20.07 -9.56 -24.87
C GLY A 331 21.50 -9.35 -25.38
N LEU A 332 22.43 -9.00 -24.50
CA LEU A 332 23.84 -8.83 -24.84
C LEU A 332 24.47 -10.12 -25.34
N LEU A 333 24.19 -11.26 -24.69
CA LEU A 333 24.64 -12.58 -25.15
C LEU A 333 24.03 -12.95 -26.50
N GLY A 334 22.76 -12.64 -26.73
CA GLY A 334 22.08 -12.84 -28.01
C GLY A 334 22.73 -12.04 -29.13
N ILE A 335 22.92 -10.73 -28.92
CA ILE A 335 23.59 -9.84 -29.88
C ILE A 335 25.04 -10.27 -30.11
N ALA A 336 25.75 -10.62 -29.04
CA ALA A 336 27.13 -11.07 -29.13
C ALA A 336 27.21 -12.35 -29.97
N SER A 337 26.30 -13.32 -29.76
CA SER A 337 26.29 -14.56 -30.53
C SER A 337 26.01 -14.36 -32.02
N ALA A 338 25.17 -13.37 -32.36
CA ALA A 338 24.74 -13.10 -33.73
C ALA A 338 25.74 -12.23 -34.52
N LEU A 339 26.44 -11.32 -33.85
CA LEU A 339 27.33 -10.34 -34.47
C LEU A 339 28.83 -10.65 -34.28
N ASP A 340 29.19 -11.76 -33.63
CA ASP A 340 30.60 -12.12 -33.43
C ASP A 340 31.30 -12.39 -34.77
N PRO A 341 32.25 -11.53 -35.19
CA PRO A 341 32.92 -11.69 -36.48
C PRO A 341 34.01 -12.77 -36.46
N ARG A 342 34.29 -13.37 -35.30
CA ARG A 342 35.30 -14.42 -35.12
C ARG A 342 34.78 -15.76 -35.60
N ASP A 343 35.60 -16.47 -36.38
CA ASP A 343 35.31 -17.84 -36.79
C ASP A 343 35.53 -18.83 -35.63
N ARG A 344 35.11 -20.08 -35.83
CA ARG A 344 35.22 -21.13 -34.79
C ARG A 344 36.68 -21.46 -34.46
N GLU A 345 37.56 -21.35 -35.44
CA GLU A 345 38.99 -21.64 -35.31
C GLU A 345 39.70 -20.59 -34.46
N GLN A 346 39.44 -19.30 -34.71
CA GLN A 346 39.96 -18.19 -33.90
C GLN A 346 39.44 -18.28 -32.46
N LYS A 347 38.15 -18.59 -32.27
CA LYS A 347 37.58 -18.78 -30.92
C LYS A 347 38.25 -19.92 -30.15
N ALA A 348 38.48 -21.05 -30.83
CA ALA A 348 39.16 -22.20 -30.22
C ALA A 348 40.61 -21.87 -29.86
N ALA A 349 41.33 -21.17 -30.74
CA ALA A 349 42.70 -20.73 -30.49
C ALA A 349 42.79 -19.72 -29.35
N GLU A 350 41.90 -18.72 -29.29
CA GLU A 350 41.85 -17.73 -28.21
C GLU A 350 41.56 -18.37 -26.85
N VAL A 351 40.62 -19.32 -26.78
CA VAL A 351 40.28 -20.04 -25.53
C VAL A 351 41.44 -20.95 -25.07
N ALA A 352 42.16 -21.55 -26.02
CA ALA A 352 43.33 -22.39 -25.73
C ALA A 352 44.59 -21.57 -25.39
N GLY A 353 44.58 -20.25 -25.61
CA GLY A 353 45.78 -19.41 -25.51
C GLY A 353 46.79 -19.65 -26.63
N PHE A 354 46.37 -20.17 -27.79
CA PHE A 354 47.23 -20.55 -28.92
C PHE A 354 47.36 -19.43 -29.97
N VAL A 355 47.33 -18.17 -29.53
CA VAL A 355 47.41 -17.00 -30.42
C VAL A 355 48.71 -16.26 -30.13
N LEU A 356 49.62 -16.25 -31.10
CA LEU A 356 50.90 -15.53 -31.05
C LEU A 356 50.76 -14.20 -31.77
N THR A 357 50.95 -13.13 -31.03
CA THR A 357 50.82 -11.73 -31.43
C THR A 357 52.19 -11.12 -31.77
N GLU A 358 52.22 -9.85 -32.18
CA GLU A 358 53.48 -9.16 -32.53
C GLU A 358 54.48 -9.06 -31.37
N VAL A 359 54.00 -9.04 -30.11
CA VAL A 359 54.89 -8.93 -28.93
C VAL A 359 55.67 -10.21 -28.64
N ASP A 360 55.23 -11.34 -29.21
CA ASP A 360 55.90 -12.63 -29.09
C ASP A 360 57.13 -12.74 -30.01
N PHE A 361 57.36 -11.73 -30.87
CA PHE A 361 58.45 -11.68 -31.82
C PHE A 361 59.31 -10.42 -31.67
N VAL A 362 60.60 -10.53 -32.00
CA VAL A 362 61.55 -9.41 -31.93
C VAL A 362 61.34 -8.48 -33.13
N GLY A 363 60.55 -7.42 -32.95
CA GLY A 363 60.27 -6.43 -33.98
C GLY A 363 59.63 -7.08 -35.23
N ASP A 364 60.10 -6.71 -36.42
CA ASP A 364 59.61 -7.29 -37.69
C ASP A 364 60.25 -8.66 -38.03
N SER A 365 61.07 -9.22 -37.14
CA SER A 365 61.73 -10.50 -37.39
C SER A 365 60.85 -11.71 -37.04
N ALA A 366 61.29 -12.89 -37.48
CA ALA A 366 60.71 -14.17 -37.10
C ALA A 366 61.23 -14.73 -35.77
N GLN A 367 62.23 -14.09 -35.16
CA GLN A 367 62.81 -14.54 -33.90
C GLN A 367 61.84 -14.31 -32.75
N LEU A 368 61.62 -15.34 -31.92
CA LEU A 368 60.80 -15.24 -30.72
C LEU A 368 61.48 -14.36 -29.67
N THR A 369 60.68 -13.57 -28.94
CA THR A 369 61.13 -12.94 -27.70
C THR A 369 61.28 -14.00 -26.60
N GLU A 370 61.91 -13.65 -25.47
CA GLU A 370 61.96 -14.55 -24.31
C GLU A 370 60.54 -14.91 -23.82
N GLU A 371 59.63 -13.93 -23.83
CA GLU A 371 58.21 -14.14 -23.51
C GLU A 371 57.51 -15.02 -24.55
N GLY A 372 57.76 -14.78 -25.85
CA GLY A 372 57.21 -15.59 -26.93
C GLY A 372 57.69 -17.05 -26.91
N ALA A 373 58.95 -17.29 -26.53
CA ALA A 373 59.47 -18.64 -26.35
C ALA A 373 58.77 -19.38 -25.19
N VAL A 374 58.55 -18.69 -24.07
CA VAL A 374 57.76 -19.24 -22.94
C VAL A 374 56.32 -19.52 -23.37
N HIS A 375 55.71 -18.65 -24.19
CA HIS A 375 54.35 -18.85 -24.69
C HIS A 375 54.28 -20.06 -25.65
N VAL A 376 55.23 -20.22 -26.56
CA VAL A 376 55.34 -21.40 -27.43
C VAL A 376 55.54 -22.68 -26.62
N GLN A 377 56.35 -22.63 -25.55
CA GLN A 377 56.48 -23.74 -24.62
C GLN A 377 55.14 -24.13 -23.99
N GLN A 378 54.37 -23.17 -23.49
CA GLN A 378 53.05 -23.41 -22.91
C GLN A 378 52.10 -24.06 -23.94
N ILE A 379 52.10 -23.57 -25.18
CA ILE A 379 51.34 -24.16 -26.28
C ILE A 379 51.74 -25.63 -26.50
N SER A 380 53.04 -25.94 -26.40
CA SER A 380 53.55 -27.31 -26.58
C SER A 380 53.12 -28.27 -25.46
N GLU A 381 53.00 -27.78 -24.23
CA GLU A 381 52.55 -28.52 -23.05
C GLU A 381 51.07 -28.87 -23.18
N ASP A 382 50.26 -27.90 -23.65
CA ASP A 382 48.83 -28.06 -23.87
C ASP A 382 48.47 -28.64 -25.26
N TRP A 383 49.46 -28.93 -26.11
CA TRP A 383 49.25 -29.35 -27.51
C TRP A 383 48.31 -30.54 -27.69
N SER A 384 48.39 -31.52 -26.78
CA SER A 384 47.60 -32.75 -26.81
C SER A 384 46.24 -32.62 -26.12
N SER A 385 46.03 -31.58 -25.30
CA SER A 385 44.78 -31.39 -24.56
C SER A 385 43.69 -30.77 -25.44
N THR A 386 44.08 -30.07 -26.50
CA THR A 386 43.18 -29.29 -27.35
C THR A 386 43.50 -29.48 -28.83
N THR A 387 42.51 -29.40 -29.72
CA THR A 387 42.67 -29.48 -31.20
C THR A 387 42.71 -28.12 -31.89
N ALA A 388 42.76 -27.02 -31.13
CA ALA A 388 42.76 -25.67 -31.66
C ALA A 388 44.00 -25.39 -32.54
N PRO A 389 43.89 -24.62 -33.62
CA PRO A 389 45.05 -24.19 -34.39
C PRO A 389 45.90 -23.19 -33.60
N VAL A 390 47.19 -23.15 -33.87
CA VAL A 390 48.07 -22.06 -33.45
C VAL A 390 47.95 -20.94 -34.47
N ILE A 391 47.52 -19.77 -34.03
CA ILE A 391 47.34 -18.61 -34.90
C ILE A 391 48.51 -17.65 -34.70
N VAL A 392 49.28 -17.42 -35.75
CA VAL A 392 50.25 -16.33 -35.83
C VAL A 392 49.56 -15.13 -36.45
N VAL A 393 49.51 -14.01 -35.71
CA VAL A 393 48.78 -12.81 -36.12
C VAL A 393 49.49 -12.13 -37.29
N ASP A 394 48.78 -11.93 -38.40
CA ASP A 394 49.26 -11.15 -39.55
C ASP A 394 49.03 -9.65 -39.32
N SER A 395 50.12 -8.89 -39.30
CA SER A 395 50.13 -7.42 -39.16
C SER A 395 49.92 -6.67 -40.49
N GLY A 396 49.74 -7.40 -41.60
CA GLY A 396 49.60 -6.85 -42.96
C GLY A 396 50.86 -6.95 -43.81
N GLN A 397 51.94 -7.56 -43.29
CA GLN A 397 53.16 -7.90 -44.03
C GLN A 397 53.25 -9.43 -44.20
N SER A 398 52.65 -9.95 -45.27
CA SER A 398 52.47 -11.39 -45.47
C SER A 398 53.76 -12.20 -45.52
N THR A 399 54.90 -11.59 -45.88
CA THR A 399 56.20 -12.27 -45.91
C THR A 399 56.74 -12.53 -44.51
N ALA A 400 56.75 -11.52 -43.63
CA ALA A 400 57.19 -11.65 -42.26
C ALA A 400 56.28 -12.59 -41.44
N ALA A 401 54.98 -12.56 -41.70
CA ALA A 401 54.02 -13.43 -41.02
C ALA A 401 54.23 -14.93 -41.39
N ASN A 402 54.60 -15.23 -42.64
CA ASN A 402 54.94 -16.59 -43.05
C ASN A 402 56.27 -17.08 -42.47
N GLU A 403 57.29 -16.22 -42.40
CA GLU A 403 58.56 -16.56 -41.75
C GLU A 403 58.38 -16.84 -40.24
N ARG A 404 57.53 -16.04 -39.57
CA ARG A 404 57.12 -16.29 -38.18
C ARG A 404 56.40 -17.63 -38.02
N ARG A 405 55.50 -17.96 -38.95
CA ARG A 405 54.79 -19.25 -38.98
C ARG A 405 55.75 -20.42 -39.10
N GLU A 406 56.70 -20.33 -40.03
CA GLU A 406 57.72 -21.36 -40.24
C GLU A 406 58.59 -21.52 -39.00
N THR A 407 59.01 -20.42 -38.37
CA THR A 407 59.81 -20.47 -37.14
C THR A 407 59.04 -21.14 -36.00
N VAL A 408 57.78 -20.76 -35.77
CA VAL A 408 56.95 -21.36 -34.71
C VAL A 408 56.70 -22.85 -34.98
N ALA A 409 56.44 -23.23 -36.23
CA ALA A 409 56.25 -24.62 -36.61
C ALA A 409 57.54 -25.44 -36.41
N GLU A 410 58.68 -24.91 -36.86
CA GLU A 410 59.99 -25.53 -36.68
C GLU A 410 60.30 -25.72 -35.19
N THR A 411 60.13 -24.69 -34.36
CA THR A 411 60.35 -24.78 -32.90
C THR A 411 59.47 -25.85 -32.26
N LEU A 412 58.18 -25.89 -32.60
CA LEU A 412 57.24 -26.89 -32.08
C LEU A 412 57.64 -28.32 -32.48
N THR A 413 58.14 -28.51 -33.71
CA THR A 413 58.57 -29.83 -34.20
C THR A 413 59.94 -30.23 -33.66
N SER A 414 60.94 -29.35 -33.71
CA SER A 414 62.33 -29.67 -33.36
C SER A 414 62.57 -29.78 -31.85
N GLU A 415 61.97 -28.88 -31.06
CA GLU A 415 62.22 -28.82 -29.61
C GLU A 415 61.21 -29.65 -28.82
N TYR A 416 59.95 -29.71 -29.29
CA TYR A 416 58.86 -30.33 -28.53
C TYR A 416 58.26 -31.58 -29.21
N GLY A 417 58.77 -31.98 -30.38
CA GLY A 417 58.33 -33.19 -31.08
C GLY A 417 56.87 -33.14 -31.55
N ARG A 418 56.32 -31.94 -31.78
CA ARG A 418 54.95 -31.74 -32.28
C ARG A 418 54.98 -31.55 -33.80
N ASP A 419 54.71 -32.63 -34.52
CA ASP A 419 54.75 -32.66 -35.99
C ASP A 419 53.34 -32.54 -36.57
N ASP A 420 52.87 -31.30 -36.74
CA ASP A 420 51.63 -30.96 -37.46
C ASP A 420 51.68 -29.48 -37.93
N GLU A 421 52.49 -29.20 -38.94
CA GLU A 421 52.63 -27.87 -39.55
C GLU A 421 51.29 -27.28 -40.02
N GLN A 422 50.29 -28.12 -40.29
CA GLN A 422 48.97 -27.68 -40.76
C GLN A 422 48.15 -27.03 -39.65
N ARG A 423 48.48 -27.26 -38.37
CA ARG A 423 47.86 -26.56 -37.24
C ARG A 423 48.36 -25.13 -37.05
N VAL A 424 49.49 -24.74 -37.65
CA VAL A 424 50.03 -23.38 -37.52
C VAL A 424 49.56 -22.51 -38.69
N LEU A 425 48.64 -21.59 -38.41
CA LEU A 425 47.95 -20.76 -39.38
C LEU A 425 48.33 -19.28 -39.22
N VAL A 426 48.48 -18.57 -40.33
CA VAL A 426 48.65 -17.11 -40.33
C VAL A 426 47.29 -16.46 -40.63
N ARG A 427 46.79 -15.63 -39.71
CA ARG A 427 45.51 -14.92 -39.90
C ARG A 427 45.51 -13.54 -39.23
N GLN A 428 44.72 -12.63 -39.78
CA GLN A 428 44.37 -11.38 -39.11
C GLN A 428 43.29 -11.64 -38.06
N LEU A 429 43.51 -11.19 -36.81
CA LEU A 429 42.50 -11.28 -35.76
C LEU A 429 41.32 -10.38 -36.09
N LYS A 430 40.14 -10.98 -36.27
CA LYS A 430 38.89 -10.24 -36.41
C LYS A 430 38.30 -9.98 -35.02
N GLY A 431 37.61 -8.85 -34.86
CA GLY A 431 36.75 -8.63 -33.69
C GLY A 431 37.38 -7.93 -32.49
N VAL A 432 38.57 -7.33 -32.59
CA VAL A 432 39.13 -6.50 -31.51
C VAL A 432 38.17 -5.37 -31.09
N TRP A 433 37.51 -4.72 -32.06
CA TRP A 433 36.48 -3.71 -31.79
C TRP A 433 35.23 -4.31 -31.14
N PHE A 434 34.86 -5.54 -31.53
CA PHE A 434 33.70 -6.24 -31.01
C PHE A 434 33.91 -6.63 -29.55
N GLN A 435 35.11 -7.06 -29.16
CA GLN A 435 35.46 -7.32 -27.77
C GLN A 435 35.29 -6.06 -26.90
N ARG A 436 35.75 -4.89 -27.38
CA ARG A 436 35.54 -3.61 -26.68
C ARG A 436 34.06 -3.26 -26.54
N LEU A 437 33.26 -3.51 -27.59
CA LEU A 437 31.83 -3.27 -27.56
C LEU A 437 31.11 -4.18 -26.55
N VAL A 438 31.46 -5.46 -26.50
CA VAL A 438 30.91 -6.41 -25.52
C VAL A 438 31.24 -5.99 -24.09
N VAL A 439 32.48 -5.55 -23.83
CA VAL A 439 32.87 -5.03 -22.50
C VAL A 439 32.06 -3.78 -22.14
N LEU A 440 31.90 -2.83 -23.07
CA LEU A 440 31.06 -1.65 -22.85
C LEU A 440 29.60 -2.05 -22.57
N GLY A 441 29.08 -3.03 -23.31
CA GLY A 441 27.75 -3.60 -23.08
C GLY A 441 27.60 -4.17 -21.67
N TRP A 442 28.59 -4.94 -21.19
CA TRP A 442 28.58 -5.45 -19.82
C TRP A 442 28.59 -4.35 -18.77
N CYS A 443 29.38 -3.28 -18.97
CA CYS A 443 29.37 -2.12 -18.10
C CYS A 443 28.00 -1.42 -18.07
N LEU A 444 27.31 -1.32 -19.21
CA LEU A 444 25.97 -0.72 -19.28
C LEU A 444 24.89 -1.61 -18.62
N VAL A 445 24.98 -2.93 -18.79
CA VAL A 445 24.04 -3.89 -18.20
C VAL A 445 24.18 -3.95 -16.67
N PHE A 446 25.41 -4.03 -16.16
CA PHE A 446 25.66 -4.19 -14.73
C PHE A 446 25.94 -2.88 -13.97
N GLY A 447 26.16 -1.77 -14.67
CA GLY A 447 26.40 -0.46 -14.06
C GLY A 447 25.32 -0.03 -13.05
N PRO A 448 24.02 -0.10 -13.40
CA PRO A 448 22.94 0.23 -12.48
C PRO A 448 22.95 -0.62 -11.20
N LEU A 449 23.23 -1.93 -11.32
CA LEU A 449 23.32 -2.83 -10.18
C LEU A 449 24.49 -2.46 -9.26
N GLY A 450 25.65 -2.13 -9.85
CA GLY A 450 26.81 -1.64 -9.11
C GLY A 450 26.53 -0.36 -8.33
N LEU A 451 25.79 0.59 -8.94
CA LEU A 451 25.35 1.82 -8.27
C LEU A 451 24.40 1.55 -7.09
N VAL A 452 23.45 0.63 -7.25
CA VAL A 452 22.53 0.25 -6.17
C VAL A 452 23.29 -0.39 -5.00
N LEU A 453 24.24 -1.28 -5.28
CA LEU A 453 25.08 -1.90 -4.24
C LEU A 453 25.95 -0.86 -3.53
N LEU A 454 26.55 0.07 -4.27
CA LEU A 454 27.34 1.16 -3.70
C LEU A 454 26.48 2.04 -2.78
N ALA A 455 25.25 2.37 -3.19
CA ALA A 455 24.32 3.13 -2.38
C ALA A 455 23.94 2.38 -1.08
N GLN A 456 23.72 1.08 -1.15
CA GLN A 456 23.46 0.25 0.04
C GLN A 456 24.64 0.24 1.01
N VAL A 457 25.87 0.10 0.50
CA VAL A 457 27.09 0.18 1.32
C VAL A 457 27.21 1.53 2.00
N LEU A 458 26.94 2.62 1.27
CA LEU A 458 26.97 3.99 1.83
C LEU A 458 25.92 4.19 2.92
N ILE A 459 24.69 3.68 2.73
CA ILE A 459 23.61 3.76 3.73
C ILE A 459 23.99 2.98 5.00
N VAL A 460 24.59 1.80 4.84
CA VAL A 460 25.05 0.99 5.98
C VAL A 460 26.20 1.69 6.70
N ALA A 461 27.15 2.26 5.96
CA ALA A 461 28.27 3.01 6.53
C ALA A 461 27.84 4.31 7.23
N SER A 462 26.75 4.94 6.78
CA SER A 462 26.24 6.18 7.35
C SER A 462 25.35 5.99 8.58
N HIS A 463 25.00 4.75 8.96
CA HIS A 463 24.30 4.52 10.22
C HIS A 463 25.30 4.60 11.38
N PRO A 464 25.23 5.62 12.26
CA PRO A 464 26.10 5.68 13.42
C PRO A 464 25.85 4.44 14.26
N GLY A 465 26.94 3.71 14.56
CA GLY A 465 26.88 2.51 15.37
C GLY A 465 26.09 2.80 16.65
N ARG A 466 25.01 2.04 16.85
CA ARG A 466 24.30 2.01 18.13
C ARG A 466 25.36 1.77 19.20
N GLU A 467 25.64 2.80 19.99
CA GLU A 467 26.45 2.67 21.19
C GLU A 467 25.82 1.56 22.03
N SER A 468 26.59 0.48 22.18
CA SER A 468 26.29 -0.59 23.11
C SER A 468 26.32 0.01 24.50
N SER A 469 25.15 0.41 25.00
CA SER A 469 24.95 0.75 26.41
C SER A 469 25.17 -0.51 27.24
N THR A 470 26.41 -0.69 27.72
CA THR A 470 26.73 -1.47 28.92
C THR A 470 26.28 -0.76 30.18
#